data_AF-A0A239QH12-F1
#
_entry.id   AF-A0A239QH12-F1
#
_cell.length_a   1.000
_cell.length_b   1.000
_cell.length_c   1.000
_cell.angle_alpha   90.00
_cell.angle_beta   90.00
_cell.angle_gamma   90.00
#
_symmetry.space_group_name_H-M   'P 1'
#
loop_
_entity.id
_entity.type
_entity.pdbx_description
1 polymer ?
#
loop_
_entity_poly.entity_id
_entity_poly.type
_entity_poly.pdbx_seq_one_letter_code
_entity_poly.pdbx_strand_id
1 'polypeptide(L)'
;MDIKTQAAQKKIKEVKKPFLTGSITDENTFKSSLKFLGLLVMIVFVAFIACSSAAFGSDILRIGLNSAVIIVILMLMFNFGSNHGAEAVSHGEILWQRKEKGRPFSESEQRLCFHQMKGYVIGLLGSLLILIPAVILAFKTQIQTTDSGTLPGWMNAYLRRGDISSALMNYTNPEGMGAIDYIRAFVRICIIPFVNLVGHNNNAAMLTLERISPLILLLPAAAYGTGYISGKSVRTRIHTTISENEKKRIRRDNKRRKQNRTVRRREPEQLN
;
A
#
# COMPACT_ATOMS: atom_id res chain seq x y z
N MET A 1 49.33 8.87 18.72
CA MET A 1 47.95 8.72 19.22
C MET A 1 47.13 8.07 18.13
N ASP A 2 46.91 6.77 18.30
CA ASP A 2 46.01 5.95 17.52
C ASP A 2 44.58 6.49 17.51
N ILE A 3 43.84 6.24 16.43
CA ILE A 3 42.52 5.58 16.43
C ILE A 3 42.23 5.20 14.96
N LYS A 4 42.64 3.99 14.57
CA LYS A 4 42.06 3.29 13.42
C LYS A 4 40.81 2.56 13.93
N THR A 5 39.63 3.18 13.80
CA THR A 5 38.35 2.47 13.97
C THR A 5 37.61 2.42 12.65
N GLN A 6 38.18 1.74 11.65
CA GLN A 6 37.36 1.15 10.60
C GLN A 6 36.91 -0.23 11.09
N ALA A 7 35.82 -0.26 11.83
CA ALA A 7 35.07 -1.50 12.05
C ALA A 7 34.49 -1.92 10.69
N ALA A 8 35.26 -2.70 9.93
CA ALA A 8 34.78 -3.36 8.73
C ALA A 8 33.56 -4.21 9.12
N GLN A 9 32.36 -3.71 8.83
CA GLN A 9 31.12 -4.45 9.00
C GLN A 9 31.25 -5.75 8.20
N LYS A 10 31.39 -6.88 8.92
CA LYS A 10 31.40 -8.21 8.31
C LYS A 10 30.12 -8.35 7.49
N LYS A 11 30.22 -8.27 6.15
CA LYS A 11 29.11 -8.54 5.24
C LYS A 11 28.55 -9.92 5.57
N ILE A 12 27.32 -9.94 6.08
CA ILE A 12 26.60 -11.15 6.42
C ILE A 12 26.38 -11.92 5.12
N LYS A 13 26.86 -13.16 5.04
CA LYS A 13 26.63 -14.00 3.85
C LYS A 13 25.14 -14.32 3.76
N GLU A 14 24.49 -13.85 2.69
CA GLU A 14 23.09 -14.13 2.44
C GLU A 14 22.83 -15.64 2.23
N VAL A 15 21.81 -16.19 2.90
CA VAL A 15 21.39 -17.59 2.77
C VAL A 15 20.19 -17.64 1.83
N LYS A 16 20.46 -17.92 0.55
CA LYS A 16 19.43 -18.09 -0.48
C LYS A 16 19.04 -19.57 -0.58
N LYS A 17 17.77 -19.89 -0.33
CA LYS A 17 17.24 -21.24 -0.51
C LYS A 17 16.60 -21.38 -1.91
N PRO A 18 16.74 -22.55 -2.56
CA PRO A 18 16.02 -22.82 -3.80
C PRO A 18 14.50 -22.90 -3.53
N PHE A 19 13.70 -22.43 -4.47
CA PHE A 19 12.25 -22.49 -4.42
C PHE A 19 11.67 -22.68 -5.83
N LEU A 20 10.51 -23.34 -5.92
CA LEU A 20 9.78 -23.46 -7.18
C LEU A 20 8.98 -22.18 -7.48
N THR A 21 8.88 -21.82 -8.76
CA THR A 21 8.09 -20.68 -9.23
C THR A 21 6.70 -21.11 -9.67
N GLY A 22 5.71 -20.24 -9.44
CA GLY A 22 4.32 -20.48 -9.81
C GLY A 22 3.90 -19.73 -11.07
N SER A 23 2.59 -19.64 -11.29
CA SER A 23 1.96 -18.90 -12.37
C SER A 23 1.56 -17.49 -11.94
N ILE A 24 1.21 -16.65 -12.91
CA ILE A 24 0.71 -15.29 -12.68
C ILE A 24 -0.64 -15.32 -11.95
N THR A 25 -1.50 -16.26 -12.31
CA THR A 25 -2.84 -16.43 -11.75
C THR A 25 -3.01 -17.83 -11.16
N ASP A 26 -3.78 -17.91 -10.09
CA ASP A 26 -4.15 -19.12 -9.37
C ASP A 26 -5.58 -19.00 -8.83
N GLU A 27 -6.11 -20.07 -8.26
CA GLU A 27 -7.45 -20.11 -7.66
C GLU A 27 -7.63 -19.08 -6.54
N ASN A 28 -6.53 -18.71 -5.87
CA ASN A 28 -6.53 -17.73 -4.79
C ASN A 28 -6.38 -16.28 -5.25
N THR A 29 -6.16 -16.02 -6.54
CA THR A 29 -5.93 -14.67 -7.07
C THR A 29 -7.14 -13.78 -6.83
N PHE A 30 -8.35 -14.30 -7.08
CA PHE A 30 -9.59 -13.56 -6.85
C PHE A 30 -9.80 -13.24 -5.37
N LYS A 31 -9.64 -14.24 -4.49
CA LYS A 31 -9.76 -14.06 -3.03
C LYS A 31 -8.73 -13.07 -2.49
N SER A 32 -7.51 -13.10 -3.02
CA SER A 32 -6.44 -12.15 -2.66
C SER A 32 -6.74 -10.74 -3.14
N SER A 33 -7.32 -10.61 -4.33
CA SER A 33 -7.76 -9.32 -4.90
C SER A 33 -8.90 -8.72 -4.07
N LEU A 34 -9.83 -9.55 -3.58
CA LEU A 34 -10.90 -9.09 -2.69
C LEU A 34 -10.37 -8.64 -1.32
N LYS A 35 -9.37 -9.34 -0.77
CA LYS A 35 -8.68 -8.88 0.45
C LYS A 35 -7.96 -7.55 0.22
N PHE A 36 -7.30 -7.38 -0.93
CA PHE A 36 -6.68 -6.13 -1.32
C PHE A 36 -7.70 -5.00 -1.43
N LEU A 37 -8.84 -5.24 -2.09
CA LEU A 37 -9.94 -4.26 -2.18
C LEU A 37 -10.44 -3.86 -0.79
N GLY A 38 -10.71 -4.82 0.09
CA GLY A 38 -11.16 -4.55 1.45
C GLY A 38 -10.16 -3.71 2.25
N LEU A 39 -8.86 -4.02 2.12
CA LEU A 39 -7.79 -3.23 2.72
C LEU A 39 -7.73 -1.80 2.15
N LEU A 40 -7.88 -1.65 0.84
CA LEU A 40 -7.86 -0.36 0.17
C LEU A 40 -9.05 0.50 0.58
N VAL A 41 -10.26 -0.07 0.67
CA VAL A 41 -11.46 0.62 1.19
C VAL A 41 -11.24 1.08 2.63
N MET A 42 -10.68 0.22 3.48
CA MET A 42 -10.38 0.59 4.87
C MET A 42 -9.38 1.76 4.94
N ILE A 43 -8.34 1.74 4.10
CA ILE A 43 -7.36 2.82 4.03
C ILE A 43 -7.99 4.12 3.54
N VAL A 44 -8.81 4.07 2.49
CA VAL A 44 -9.54 5.25 2.00
C VAL A 44 -10.41 5.83 3.11
N PHE A 45 -11.10 4.99 3.88
CA PHE A 45 -11.92 5.42 4.99
C PHE A 45 -11.10 6.08 6.11
N VAL A 46 -9.97 5.48 6.51
CA VAL A 46 -9.08 6.05 7.53
C VAL A 46 -8.43 7.34 7.04
N ALA A 47 -7.99 7.37 5.78
CA ALA A 47 -7.43 8.57 5.15
C ALA A 47 -8.47 9.69 5.10
N PHE A 48 -9.72 9.38 4.76
CA PHE A 48 -10.82 10.33 4.82
C PHE A 48 -10.98 10.95 6.20
N ILE A 49 -11.07 10.13 7.26
CA ILE A 49 -11.19 10.64 8.64
C ILE A 49 -9.97 11.51 9.02
N ALA A 50 -8.76 11.01 8.75
CA ALA A 50 -7.52 11.73 9.08
C ALA A 50 -7.44 13.09 8.34
N CYS A 51 -7.73 13.09 7.05
CA CYS A 51 -7.71 14.28 6.20
C CYS A 51 -8.83 15.28 6.55
N SER A 52 -10.01 14.80 6.93
CA SER A 52 -11.12 15.65 7.40
C SER A 52 -10.85 16.28 8.77
N SER A 53 -10.16 15.57 9.66
CA SER A 53 -9.75 16.12 10.97
C SER A 53 -8.63 17.16 10.86
N ALA A 54 -7.94 17.20 9.71
CA ALA A 54 -6.79 18.04 9.43
C ALA A 54 -7.14 19.34 8.67
N ALA A 55 -8.31 19.93 8.94
CA ALA A 55 -8.73 21.21 8.39
C ALA A 55 -7.93 22.37 9.02
N PHE A 56 -6.62 22.39 8.80
CA PHE A 56 -5.74 23.43 9.29
C PHE A 56 -5.86 24.68 8.44
N GLY A 57 -5.89 25.85 9.09
CA GLY A 57 -5.81 27.15 8.41
C GLY A 57 -4.42 27.44 7.80
N SER A 58 -3.41 26.60 8.07
CA SER A 58 -2.07 26.72 7.51
C SER A 58 -1.87 25.77 6.32
N ASP A 59 -1.53 26.34 5.16
CA ASP A 59 -1.23 25.58 3.94
C ASP A 59 -0.04 24.62 4.12
N ILE A 60 0.99 25.03 4.86
CA ILE A 60 2.19 24.21 5.09
C ILE A 60 1.83 22.94 5.86
N LEU A 61 1.03 23.08 6.93
CA LEU A 61 0.63 21.95 7.76
C LEU A 61 -0.32 21.00 7.01
N ARG A 62 -1.24 21.57 6.21
CA ARG A 62 -2.11 20.79 5.32
C ARG A 62 -1.27 19.98 4.34
N ILE A 63 -0.31 20.59 3.65
CA ILE A 63 0.53 19.91 2.67
C ILE A 63 1.40 18.84 3.33
N GLY A 64 2.07 19.18 4.43
CA GLY A 64 2.95 18.27 5.15
C GLY A 64 2.22 17.01 5.65
N LEU A 65 1.05 17.18 6.28
CA LEU A 65 0.31 16.06 6.83
C LEU A 65 -0.31 15.18 5.74
N ASN A 66 -0.92 15.76 4.70
CA ASN A 66 -1.51 14.96 3.61
C ASN A 66 -0.42 14.19 2.84
N SER A 67 0.78 14.78 2.67
CA SER A 67 1.94 14.08 2.12
C SER A 67 2.38 12.90 3.00
N ALA A 68 2.43 13.10 4.33
CA ALA A 68 2.75 12.04 5.28
C ALA A 68 1.72 10.89 5.21
N VAL A 69 0.42 11.22 5.12
CA VAL A 69 -0.65 10.22 4.94
C VAL A 69 -0.42 9.40 3.67
N ILE A 70 -0.13 10.05 2.53
CA ILE A 70 0.17 9.35 1.27
C ILE A 70 1.37 8.40 1.44
N ILE A 71 2.45 8.87 2.05
CA ILE A 71 3.66 8.06 2.28
C ILE A 71 3.32 6.84 3.15
N VAL A 72 2.58 7.03 4.24
CA VAL A 72 2.17 5.95 5.14
C VAL A 72 1.31 4.91 4.39
N ILE A 73 0.37 5.36 3.56
CA ILE A 73 -0.46 4.48 2.73
C ILE A 73 0.41 3.63 1.80
N LEU A 74 1.35 4.25 1.08
CA LEU A 74 2.23 3.54 0.16
C LEU A 74 3.16 2.56 0.89
N MET A 75 3.72 2.95 2.04
CA MET A 75 4.54 2.07 2.89
C MET A 75 3.74 0.87 3.40
N LEU A 76 2.50 1.11 3.82
CA LEU A 76 1.62 0.05 4.31
C LEU A 76 1.28 -0.93 3.16
N MET A 77 0.92 -0.44 1.98
CA MET A 77 0.70 -1.27 0.78
C MET A 77 1.94 -2.09 0.42
N PHE A 78 3.11 -1.47 0.46
CA PHE A 78 4.38 -2.15 0.20
C PHE A 78 4.65 -3.27 1.23
N ASN A 79 4.36 -3.04 2.50
CA ASN A 79 4.53 -4.05 3.56
C ASN A 79 3.56 -5.22 3.39
N PHE A 80 2.29 -4.97 3.08
CA PHE A 80 1.33 -6.03 2.79
C PHE A 80 1.74 -6.85 1.57
N GLY A 81 2.19 -6.19 0.50
CA GLY A 81 2.75 -6.86 -0.67
C GLY A 81 3.96 -7.73 -0.30
N SER A 82 4.92 -7.17 0.44
CA SER A 82 6.15 -7.86 0.87
C SER A 82 5.88 -9.12 1.68
N ASN A 83 4.92 -9.05 2.61
CA ASN A 83 4.54 -10.20 3.43
C ASN A 83 3.91 -11.30 2.57
N HIS A 84 2.97 -10.97 1.69
CA HIS A 84 2.36 -11.94 0.78
C HIS A 84 3.41 -12.54 -0.19
N GLY A 85 4.33 -11.74 -0.70
CA GLY A 85 5.44 -12.23 -1.52
C GLY A 85 6.34 -13.21 -0.77
N ALA A 86 6.66 -12.93 0.50
CA ALA A 86 7.46 -13.81 1.35
C ALA A 86 6.74 -15.14 1.66
N GLU A 87 5.42 -15.12 1.86
CA GLU A 87 4.59 -16.32 2.00
C GLU A 87 4.63 -17.17 0.72
N ALA A 88 4.46 -16.56 -0.45
CA ALA A 88 4.50 -17.27 -1.74
C ALA A 88 5.87 -17.92 -2.02
N VAL A 89 6.97 -17.26 -1.61
CA VAL A 89 8.32 -17.88 -1.66
C VAL A 89 8.42 -19.03 -0.68
N SER A 90 7.89 -18.89 0.54
CA SER A 90 7.87 -19.96 1.53
C SER A 90 7.12 -21.20 1.03
N HIS A 91 6.00 -21.03 0.33
CA HIS A 91 5.30 -22.14 -0.33
C HIS A 91 6.18 -22.83 -1.39
N GLY A 92 6.90 -22.05 -2.20
CA GLY A 92 7.85 -22.57 -3.18
C GLY A 92 9.03 -23.34 -2.55
N GLU A 93 9.52 -22.93 -1.38
CA GLU A 93 10.54 -23.64 -0.63
C GLU A 93 10.02 -24.99 -0.10
N ILE A 94 8.78 -25.03 0.41
CA ILE A 94 8.16 -26.27 0.91
C ILE A 94 7.98 -27.27 -0.24
N LEU A 95 7.49 -26.81 -1.39
CA LEU A 95 7.31 -27.65 -2.56
C LEU A 95 8.64 -28.14 -3.13
N TRP A 96 9.68 -27.32 -3.11
CA TRP A 96 11.03 -27.74 -3.45
C TRP A 96 11.51 -28.90 -2.56
N GLN A 97 11.33 -28.80 -1.24
CA GLN A 97 11.69 -29.88 -0.30
C GLN A 97 10.87 -31.16 -0.50
N ARG A 98 9.60 -31.05 -0.91
CA ARG A 98 8.78 -32.23 -1.25
C ARG A 98 9.31 -32.91 -2.51
N LYS A 99 9.67 -32.12 -3.52
CA LYS A 99 10.29 -32.60 -4.77
C LYS A 99 11.61 -33.33 -4.51
N GLU A 100 12.50 -32.77 -3.67
CA GLU A 100 13.75 -33.44 -3.28
C GLU A 100 13.51 -34.77 -2.55
N LYS A 101 12.42 -34.89 -1.80
CA LYS A 101 12.03 -36.12 -1.10
C LYS A 101 11.24 -37.10 -1.97
N GLY A 102 11.11 -36.85 -3.27
CA GLY A 102 10.36 -37.70 -4.20
C GLY A 102 8.86 -37.78 -3.91
N ARG A 103 8.29 -36.81 -3.17
CA ARG A 103 6.86 -36.78 -2.86
C ARG A 103 6.10 -36.10 -3.99
N PRO A 104 4.96 -36.66 -4.44
CA PRO A 104 4.13 -36.03 -5.45
C PRO A 104 3.54 -34.71 -4.91
N PHE A 105 3.34 -33.76 -5.81
CA PHE A 105 2.63 -32.50 -5.56
C PHE A 105 1.75 -32.17 -6.77
N SER A 106 0.66 -31.44 -6.54
CA SER A 106 -0.28 -31.07 -7.61
C SER A 106 0.22 -29.85 -8.41
N GLU A 107 -0.15 -29.76 -9.69
CA GLU A 107 0.06 -28.54 -10.47
C GLU A 107 -0.62 -27.31 -9.84
N SER A 108 -1.78 -27.50 -9.22
CA SER A 108 -2.49 -26.40 -8.52
C SER A 108 -1.68 -25.87 -7.33
N GLU A 109 -0.96 -26.75 -6.61
CA GLU A 109 -0.06 -26.33 -5.52
C GLU A 109 1.14 -25.56 -6.07
N GLN A 110 1.68 -25.95 -7.23
CA GLN A 110 2.79 -25.24 -7.87
C GLN A 110 2.37 -23.83 -8.31
N ARG A 111 1.14 -23.64 -8.81
CA ARG A 111 0.62 -22.32 -9.22
C ARG A 111 0.54 -21.31 -8.07
N LEU A 112 0.44 -21.78 -6.81
CA LEU A 112 0.46 -20.93 -5.62
C LEU A 112 1.82 -20.27 -5.37
N CYS A 113 2.90 -20.88 -5.86
CA CYS A 113 4.26 -20.39 -5.66
C CYS A 113 4.48 -18.98 -6.22
N PHE A 114 5.59 -18.38 -5.80
CA PHE A 114 5.96 -17.04 -6.18
C PHE A 114 6.07 -16.85 -7.71
N HIS A 115 5.46 -15.76 -8.22
CA HIS A 115 5.68 -15.23 -9.57
C HIS A 115 5.68 -13.69 -9.53
N GLN A 116 6.64 -13.02 -10.20
CA GLN A 116 6.87 -11.58 -10.04
C GLN A 116 5.63 -10.72 -10.34
N MET A 117 4.88 -11.05 -11.40
CA MET A 117 3.71 -10.28 -11.83
C MET A 117 2.44 -10.52 -11.00
N LYS A 118 2.42 -11.55 -10.13
CA LYS A 118 1.23 -11.94 -9.38
C LYS A 118 0.74 -10.82 -8.46
N GLY A 119 1.67 -10.12 -7.79
CA GLY A 119 1.35 -8.97 -6.94
C GLY A 119 0.67 -7.83 -7.71
N TYR A 120 1.14 -7.50 -8.93
CA TYR A 120 0.52 -6.47 -9.75
C TYR A 120 -0.88 -6.86 -10.24
N VAL A 121 -1.06 -8.13 -10.64
CA VAL A 121 -2.38 -8.62 -11.08
C VAL A 121 -3.39 -8.56 -9.94
N ILE A 122 -2.99 -8.98 -8.72
CA ILE A 122 -3.85 -8.88 -7.53
C ILE A 122 -4.22 -7.42 -7.22
N GLY A 123 -3.24 -6.52 -7.25
CA GLY A 123 -3.48 -5.09 -7.00
C GLY A 123 -4.38 -4.43 -8.06
N LEU A 124 -4.18 -4.79 -9.34
CA LEU A 124 -5.00 -4.28 -10.44
C LEU A 124 -6.44 -4.80 -10.34
N LEU A 125 -6.64 -6.11 -10.22
CA LEU A 125 -7.97 -6.72 -10.09
C LEU A 125 -8.72 -6.17 -8.87
N GLY A 126 -8.01 -6.02 -7.74
CA GLY A 126 -8.59 -5.48 -6.52
C GLY A 126 -8.89 -3.98 -6.56
N SER A 127 -8.27 -3.20 -7.46
CA SER A 127 -8.53 -1.76 -7.61
C SER A 127 -9.59 -1.43 -8.67
N LEU A 128 -10.03 -2.40 -9.48
CA LEU A 128 -10.97 -2.19 -10.58
C LEU A 128 -12.26 -1.45 -10.15
N LEU A 129 -12.82 -1.80 -8.99
CA LEU A 129 -14.05 -1.19 -8.49
C LEU A 129 -13.96 0.33 -8.35
N ILE A 130 -12.76 0.85 -8.04
CA ILE A 130 -12.51 2.28 -7.84
C ILE A 130 -11.89 2.91 -9.10
N LEU A 131 -11.11 2.12 -9.85
CA LEU A 131 -10.46 2.56 -11.07
C LEU A 131 -11.48 2.86 -12.18
N ILE A 132 -12.54 2.04 -12.34
CA ILE A 132 -13.55 2.23 -13.38
C ILE A 132 -14.25 3.61 -13.24
N PRO A 133 -14.81 3.99 -12.08
CA PRO A 133 -15.35 5.34 -11.87
C PRO A 133 -14.33 6.46 -12.14
N ALA A 134 -13.07 6.28 -11.74
CA ALA A 134 -12.03 7.28 -11.96
C ALA A 134 -11.71 7.48 -13.45
N VAL A 135 -11.66 6.40 -14.23
CA VAL A 135 -11.45 6.48 -15.68
C VAL A 135 -12.62 7.21 -16.34
N ILE A 136 -13.86 6.89 -15.96
CA ILE A 136 -15.06 7.59 -16.47
C ILE A 136 -14.97 9.08 -16.14
N LEU A 137 -14.61 9.44 -14.90
CA LEU A 137 -14.45 10.83 -14.48
C LEU A 137 -13.36 11.55 -15.27
N ALA A 138 -12.20 10.92 -15.47
CA ALA A 138 -11.08 11.53 -16.17
C ALA A 138 -11.42 11.95 -17.60
N PHE A 139 -12.28 11.20 -18.30
CA PHE A 139 -12.75 11.54 -19.64
C PHE A 139 -13.91 12.55 -19.65
N LYS A 140 -14.74 12.57 -18.61
CA LYS A 140 -15.94 13.42 -18.56
C LYS A 140 -15.75 14.73 -17.79
N THR A 141 -14.65 14.88 -17.05
CA THR A 141 -14.45 16.06 -16.21
C THR A 141 -14.18 17.32 -17.03
N GLN A 142 -14.87 18.39 -16.62
CA GLN A 142 -14.75 19.74 -17.14
C GLN A 142 -14.44 20.69 -15.98
N ILE A 143 -13.89 21.87 -16.30
CA ILE A 143 -13.61 22.89 -15.30
C ILE A 143 -14.91 23.18 -14.56
N GLN A 144 -14.86 23.10 -13.23
CA GLN A 144 -15.95 23.60 -12.42
C GLN A 144 -15.94 25.12 -12.54
N THR A 145 -16.72 25.65 -13.48
CA THR A 145 -17.23 27.01 -13.35
C THR A 145 -18.26 26.93 -12.24
N THR A 146 -18.17 27.83 -11.27
CA THR A 146 -19.27 28.07 -10.35
C THR A 146 -20.36 28.71 -11.20
N ASP A 147 -21.12 27.89 -11.92
CA ASP A 147 -22.30 28.37 -12.61
C ASP A 147 -23.25 28.82 -11.50
N SER A 148 -23.40 30.14 -11.40
CA SER A 148 -24.57 30.80 -10.83
C SER A 148 -24.97 30.29 -9.45
N GLY A 149 -24.29 30.80 -8.42
CA GLY A 149 -24.70 30.59 -7.03
C GLY A 149 -26.19 30.87 -6.82
N THR A 150 -26.82 30.11 -5.93
CA THR A 150 -28.25 30.27 -5.60
C THR A 150 -28.57 31.72 -5.30
N LEU A 151 -29.61 32.24 -5.95
CA LEU A 151 -30.02 33.62 -5.79
C LEU A 151 -30.22 33.96 -4.30
N PRO A 152 -29.50 34.96 -3.74
CA PRO A 152 -29.71 35.38 -2.36
C PRO A 152 -31.18 35.69 -2.10
N GLY A 153 -31.71 35.31 -0.93
CA GLY A 153 -33.14 35.42 -0.62
C GLY A 153 -33.72 36.83 -0.77
N TRP A 154 -32.92 37.88 -0.61
CA TRP A 154 -33.32 39.28 -0.83
C TRP A 154 -33.59 39.61 -2.31
N MET A 155 -33.02 38.84 -3.22
CA MET A 155 -33.14 39.04 -4.67
C MET A 155 -34.36 38.32 -5.25
N ASN A 156 -35.04 37.47 -4.47
CA ASN A 156 -36.31 36.84 -4.83
C ASN A 156 -37.43 37.86 -5.14
N ALA A 157 -37.39 39.04 -4.52
CA ALA A 157 -38.36 40.11 -4.80
C ALA A 157 -38.28 40.61 -6.25
N TYR A 158 -37.12 40.45 -6.90
CA TYR A 158 -36.87 40.89 -8.27
C TYR A 158 -37.24 39.83 -9.33
N LEU A 159 -37.52 38.58 -8.93
CA LEU A 159 -38.02 37.54 -9.85
C LEU A 159 -39.38 37.91 -10.48
N ARG A 160 -40.14 38.82 -9.86
CA ARG A 160 -41.44 39.30 -10.38
C ARG A 160 -41.32 40.47 -11.36
N ARG A 161 -40.12 41.05 -11.52
CA ARG A 161 -39.86 42.15 -12.46
C ARG A 161 -39.51 41.60 -13.84
N GLY A 162 -40.38 41.82 -14.83
CA GLY A 162 -40.29 41.19 -16.15
C GLY A 162 -39.01 41.49 -16.94
N ASP A 163 -38.33 42.59 -16.62
CA ASP A 163 -37.06 43.06 -17.18
C ASP A 163 -35.82 42.33 -16.62
N ILE A 164 -35.91 41.78 -15.41
CA ILE A 164 -34.78 41.17 -14.68
C ILE A 164 -35.04 39.68 -14.39
N SER A 165 -36.30 39.26 -14.38
CA SER A 165 -36.78 37.91 -14.05
C SER A 165 -36.12 36.82 -14.91
N SER A 166 -36.01 37.02 -16.23
CA SER A 166 -35.44 36.02 -17.15
C SER A 166 -33.97 35.73 -16.86
N ALA A 167 -33.19 36.73 -16.44
CA ALA A 167 -31.80 36.57 -16.04
C ALA A 167 -31.67 35.88 -14.67
N LEU A 168 -32.57 36.19 -13.73
CA LEU A 168 -32.57 35.64 -12.36
C LEU A 168 -33.09 34.20 -12.29
N MET A 169 -33.99 33.80 -13.19
CA MET A 169 -34.52 32.42 -13.22
C MET A 169 -33.44 31.38 -13.53
N ASN A 170 -32.37 31.77 -14.23
CA ASN A 170 -31.20 30.90 -14.47
C ASN A 170 -30.43 30.56 -13.18
N TYR A 171 -30.62 31.32 -12.09
CA TYR A 171 -29.98 31.10 -10.79
C TYR A 171 -30.91 30.36 -9.79
N THR A 172 -32.16 30.10 -10.16
CA THR A 172 -33.16 29.45 -9.29
C THR A 172 -33.39 27.99 -9.61
N ASN A 173 -32.82 27.47 -10.71
CA ASN A 173 -32.83 26.04 -10.99
C ASN A 173 -31.65 25.42 -10.23
N PRO A 174 -31.86 24.76 -9.08
CA PRO A 174 -30.84 23.86 -8.58
C PRO A 174 -30.66 22.79 -9.65
N GLU A 175 -29.59 22.85 -10.42
CA GLU A 175 -29.17 21.70 -11.21
C GLU A 175 -28.97 20.56 -10.21
N GLY A 176 -29.85 19.56 -10.27
CA GLY A 176 -29.71 18.37 -9.44
C GLY A 176 -28.37 17.71 -9.71
N MET A 177 -27.74 17.13 -8.69
CA MET A 177 -26.46 16.43 -8.87
C MET A 177 -26.59 15.41 -10.01
N GLY A 178 -25.79 15.60 -11.06
CA GLY A 178 -25.73 14.64 -12.15
C GLY A 178 -25.01 13.37 -11.73
N ALA A 179 -25.15 12.30 -12.51
CA ALA A 179 -24.41 11.05 -12.29
C ALA A 179 -22.89 11.27 -12.19
N ILE A 180 -22.34 12.25 -12.94
CA ILE A 180 -20.93 12.61 -12.90
C ILE A 180 -20.53 13.27 -11.58
N ASP A 181 -21.41 14.03 -10.93
CA ASP A 181 -21.10 14.67 -9.65
C ASP A 181 -21.00 13.64 -8.51
N TYR A 182 -21.82 12.59 -8.54
CA TYR A 182 -21.69 11.45 -7.63
C TYR A 182 -20.39 10.69 -7.86
N ILE A 183 -20.04 10.40 -9.11
CA ILE A 183 -18.77 9.75 -9.45
C ILE A 183 -17.59 10.62 -8.99
N ARG A 184 -17.67 11.93 -9.22
CA ARG A 184 -16.65 12.90 -8.80
C ARG A 184 -16.48 12.90 -7.28
N ALA A 185 -17.57 12.98 -6.52
CA ALA A 185 -17.53 12.93 -5.07
C ALA A 185 -16.89 11.62 -4.58
N PHE A 186 -17.30 10.48 -5.15
CA PHE A 186 -16.73 9.17 -4.84
C PHE A 186 -15.21 9.12 -5.11
N VAL A 187 -14.77 9.51 -6.31
CA VAL A 187 -13.34 9.50 -6.66
C VAL A 187 -12.56 10.45 -5.77
N ARG A 188 -13.05 11.67 -5.52
CA ARG A 188 -12.41 12.64 -4.62
C ARG A 188 -12.26 12.11 -3.19
N ILE A 189 -13.21 11.33 -2.68
CA ILE A 189 -13.05 10.64 -1.39
C ILE A 189 -11.89 9.64 -1.46
N CYS A 190 -11.79 8.85 -2.54
CA CYS A 190 -10.69 7.91 -2.72
C CYS A 190 -9.31 8.56 -2.84
N ILE A 191 -9.24 9.79 -3.37
CA ILE A 191 -7.98 10.55 -3.53
C ILE A 191 -7.90 11.77 -2.60
N ILE A 192 -8.63 11.78 -1.48
CA ILE A 192 -8.75 12.96 -0.62
C ILE A 192 -7.41 13.56 -0.13
N PRO A 193 -6.35 12.79 0.15
CA PRO A 193 -5.07 13.40 0.51
C PRO A 193 -4.51 14.26 -0.63
N PHE A 194 -4.73 13.87 -1.88
CA PHE A 194 -4.31 14.63 -3.06
C PHE A 194 -5.20 15.84 -3.33
N VAL A 195 -6.50 15.71 -3.09
CA VAL A 195 -7.45 16.84 -3.16
C VAL A 195 -7.02 17.95 -2.20
N ASN A 196 -6.64 17.57 -0.97
CA ASN A 196 -6.17 18.50 0.04
C ASN A 196 -4.80 19.12 -0.28
N LEU A 197 -3.94 18.44 -1.04
CA LEU A 197 -2.67 19.00 -1.51
C LEU A 197 -2.88 20.14 -2.51
N VAL A 198 -3.81 19.95 -3.46
CA VAL A 198 -4.14 20.94 -4.47
C VAL A 198 -4.87 22.15 -3.85
N GLY A 199 -5.72 21.90 -2.87
CA GLY A 199 -6.54 22.92 -2.23
C GLY A 199 -7.76 23.32 -3.07
N HIS A 200 -8.70 24.01 -2.43
CA HIS A 200 -10.02 24.30 -3.00
C HIS A 200 -10.06 25.53 -3.92
N ASN A 201 -9.00 26.35 -3.91
CA ASN A 201 -8.99 27.66 -4.57
C ASN A 201 -8.46 27.63 -6.00
N ASN A 202 -8.03 26.46 -6.51
CA ASN A 202 -7.41 26.32 -7.83
C ASN A 202 -8.18 25.31 -8.69
N ASN A 203 -9.19 25.79 -9.42
CA ASN A 203 -10.06 24.96 -10.25
C ASN A 203 -9.31 24.26 -11.39
N ALA A 204 -8.26 24.89 -11.94
CA ALA A 204 -7.44 24.32 -13.00
C ALA A 204 -6.58 23.15 -12.49
N ALA A 205 -6.00 23.29 -11.29
CA ALA A 205 -5.26 22.22 -10.65
C ALA A 205 -6.20 21.07 -10.21
N MET A 206 -7.42 21.40 -9.73
CA MET A 206 -8.44 20.39 -9.39
C MET A 206 -8.88 19.59 -10.63
N LEU A 207 -9.07 20.25 -11.78
CA LEU A 207 -9.35 19.56 -13.04
C LEU A 207 -8.22 18.60 -13.42
N THR A 208 -6.99 19.06 -13.32
CA THR A 208 -5.81 18.26 -13.65
C THR A 208 -5.72 17.04 -12.73
N LEU A 209 -6.01 17.23 -11.44
CA LEU A 209 -6.08 16.14 -10.47
C LEU A 209 -7.16 15.11 -10.84
N GLU A 210 -8.36 15.54 -11.24
CA GLU A 210 -9.43 14.63 -11.66
C GLU A 210 -9.05 13.83 -12.91
N ARG A 211 -8.35 14.45 -13.87
CA ARG A 211 -7.85 13.76 -15.07
C ARG A 211 -6.76 12.73 -14.75
N ILE A 212 -5.90 13.01 -13.77
CA ILE A 212 -4.81 12.13 -13.36
C ILE A 212 -5.27 11.12 -12.28
N SER A 213 -6.50 11.25 -11.75
CA SER A 213 -7.04 10.39 -10.70
C SER A 213 -6.91 8.88 -10.96
N PRO A 214 -7.07 8.34 -12.20
CA PRO A 214 -6.86 6.92 -12.45
C PRO A 214 -5.43 6.47 -12.15
N LEU A 215 -4.44 7.31 -12.50
CA LEU A 215 -3.02 7.01 -12.26
C LEU A 215 -2.69 7.07 -10.77
N ILE A 216 -3.27 8.03 -10.05
CA ILE A 216 -3.11 8.16 -8.60
C ILE A 216 -3.67 6.93 -7.88
N LEU A 217 -4.83 6.44 -8.32
CA LEU A 217 -5.48 5.26 -7.75
C LEU A 217 -4.73 3.95 -8.05
N LEU A 218 -3.82 3.95 -9.03
CA LEU A 218 -2.92 2.83 -9.28
C LEU A 218 -1.70 2.80 -8.36
N LEU A 219 -1.37 3.90 -7.66
CA LEU A 219 -0.20 3.96 -6.77
C LEU A 219 -0.24 2.89 -5.66
N PRO A 220 -1.36 2.65 -4.96
CA PRO A 220 -1.45 1.55 -3.98
C PRO A 220 -1.19 0.17 -4.61
N ALA A 221 -1.72 -0.09 -5.81
CA ALA A 221 -1.50 -1.35 -6.52
C ALA A 221 -0.03 -1.51 -6.95
N ALA A 222 0.61 -0.44 -7.39
CA ALA A 222 2.03 -0.44 -7.73
C ALA A 222 2.92 -0.65 -6.50
N ALA A 223 2.63 0.03 -5.38
CA ALA A 223 3.32 -0.17 -4.11
C ALA A 223 3.17 -1.61 -3.60
N TYR A 224 1.97 -2.18 -3.72
CA TYR A 224 1.73 -3.59 -3.39
C TYR A 224 2.51 -4.55 -4.28
N GLY A 225 2.51 -4.35 -5.60
CA GLY A 225 3.26 -5.21 -6.54
C GLY A 225 4.78 -5.13 -6.35
N THR A 226 5.33 -3.94 -6.14
CA THR A 226 6.75 -3.75 -5.81
C THR A 226 7.13 -4.36 -4.46
N GLY A 227 6.25 -4.23 -3.47
CA GLY A 227 6.35 -4.94 -2.20
C GLY A 227 6.39 -6.45 -2.40
N TYR A 228 5.46 -7.00 -3.17
CA TYR A 228 5.40 -8.43 -3.47
C TYR A 228 6.71 -8.97 -4.04
N ILE A 229 7.33 -8.27 -4.99
CA ILE A 229 8.64 -8.65 -5.53
C ILE A 229 9.73 -8.66 -4.44
N SER A 230 9.69 -7.68 -3.54
CA SER A 230 10.59 -7.59 -2.39
C SER A 230 10.42 -8.73 -1.38
N GLY A 231 9.32 -9.50 -1.45
CA GLY A 231 9.12 -10.71 -0.64
C GLY A 231 10.26 -11.73 -0.74
N LYS A 232 10.95 -11.83 -1.89
CA LYS A 232 12.15 -12.68 -2.04
C LYS A 232 13.29 -12.26 -1.13
N SER A 233 13.57 -10.95 -1.06
CA SER A 233 14.65 -10.42 -0.24
C SER A 233 14.29 -10.50 1.23
N VAL A 234 13.03 -10.24 1.59
CA VAL A 234 12.50 -10.44 2.95
C VAL A 234 12.69 -11.90 3.39
N ARG A 235 12.31 -12.86 2.55
CA ARG A 235 12.47 -14.29 2.87
C ARG A 235 13.94 -14.71 3.03
N THR A 236 14.81 -14.23 2.14
CA THR A 236 16.26 -14.43 2.25
C THR A 236 16.79 -13.86 3.58
N ARG A 237 16.36 -12.65 3.96
CA ARG A 237 16.75 -12.00 5.22
C ARG A 237 16.31 -12.79 6.45
N ILE A 238 15.12 -13.39 6.42
CA ILE A 238 14.64 -14.29 7.49
C ILE A 238 15.60 -15.47 7.65
N HIS A 239 15.96 -16.16 6.55
CA HIS A 239 16.91 -17.29 6.63
C HIS A 239 18.30 -16.86 7.11
N THR A 240 18.78 -15.69 6.69
CA THR A 240 20.06 -15.16 7.19
C THR A 240 20.02 -14.98 8.70
N THR A 241 19.01 -14.28 9.21
CA THR A 241 18.83 -14.01 10.63
C THR A 241 18.73 -15.31 11.44
N ILE A 242 18.02 -16.31 10.94
CA ILE A 242 17.93 -17.64 11.57
C ILE A 242 19.31 -18.28 11.66
N SER A 243 20.06 -18.32 10.55
CA SER A 243 21.40 -18.92 10.51
C SER A 243 22.40 -18.21 11.42
N GLU A 244 22.27 -16.89 11.55
CA GLU A 244 23.11 -16.10 12.45
C GLU A 244 22.79 -16.37 13.91
N ASN A 245 21.50 -16.43 14.24
CA ASN A 245 21.04 -16.73 15.58
C ASN A 245 21.44 -18.14 16.01
N GLU A 246 21.38 -19.10 15.09
CA GLU A 246 21.86 -20.46 15.33
C GLU A 246 23.38 -20.49 15.57
N LYS A 247 24.18 -19.81 14.74
CA LYS A 247 25.64 -19.68 14.96
C LYS A 247 25.96 -19.03 16.31
N LYS A 248 25.21 -17.98 16.70
CA LYS A 248 25.36 -17.32 18.00
C LYS A 248 25.00 -18.26 19.14
N ARG A 249 23.94 -19.05 19.00
CA ARG A 249 23.51 -20.07 19.98
C ARG A 249 24.58 -21.16 20.14
N ILE A 250 25.04 -21.78 19.05
CA ILE A 250 26.09 -22.81 19.08
C ILE A 250 27.37 -22.27 19.74
N ARG A 251 27.78 -21.03 19.44
CA ARG A 251 28.94 -20.39 20.09
C ARG A 251 28.75 -20.21 21.59
N ARG A 252 27.56 -19.81 22.04
CA ARG A 252 27.23 -19.68 23.47
C ARG A 252 27.25 -21.04 24.16
N ASP A 253 26.65 -22.06 23.55
CA ASP A 253 26.61 -23.42 24.10
C ASP A 253 28.00 -24.05 24.17
N ASN A 254 28.85 -23.84 23.16
CA ASN A 254 30.24 -24.30 23.17
C ASN A 254 31.08 -23.60 24.25
N LYS A 255 30.85 -22.30 24.50
CA LYS A 255 31.50 -21.58 25.61
C LYS A 255 31.05 -22.13 26.97
N ARG A 256 29.75 -22.35 27.17
CA ARG A 256 29.21 -22.98 28.38
C ARG A 256 29.77 -24.38 28.61
N ARG A 257 29.83 -25.21 27.56
CA ARG A 257 30.43 -26.56 27.63
C ARG A 257 31.91 -26.52 28.01
N LYS A 258 32.68 -25.58 27.45
CA LYS A 258 34.09 -25.39 27.83
C LYS A 258 34.23 -24.94 29.29
N GLN A 259 33.40 -24.01 29.74
CA GLN A 259 33.40 -23.52 31.13
C GLN A 259 33.04 -24.64 32.12
N ASN A 260 32.00 -25.43 31.85
CA ASN A 260 31.62 -26.57 32.68
C ASN A 260 32.69 -27.65 32.71
N ARG A 261 33.39 -27.90 31.59
CA ARG A 261 34.55 -28.83 31.56
C ARG A 261 35.72 -28.31 32.38
N THR A 262 35.99 -27.00 32.36
CA THR A 262 37.06 -26.41 33.19
C THR A 262 36.72 -26.39 34.68
N VAL A 263 35.45 -26.23 35.05
CA VAL A 263 35.00 -26.31 36.46
C VAL A 263 35.11 -27.74 36.97
N ARG A 264 34.61 -28.74 36.22
CA ARG A 264 34.76 -30.17 36.59
C ARG A 264 36.21 -30.64 36.69
N ARG A 265 37.14 -30.04 35.94
CA ARG A 265 38.59 -30.33 36.04
C ARG A 265 39.25 -29.73 37.28
N ARG A 266 38.61 -28.77 37.95
CA ARG A 266 39.13 -28.08 39.14
C ARG A 266 38.52 -28.59 40.44
N GLU A 267 37.53 -29.49 40.39
CA GLU A 267 37.08 -30.25 41.54
C GLU A 267 38.09 -31.38 41.78
N PRO A 268 38.89 -31.34 42.87
CA PRO A 268 39.74 -32.47 43.21
C PRO A 268 38.85 -33.66 43.57
N GLU A 269 39.22 -34.84 43.08
CA GLU A 269 38.59 -36.11 43.40
C GLU A 269 38.48 -36.28 44.93
N GLN A 270 37.33 -35.95 45.49
CA GLN A 270 36.96 -36.36 46.85
C GLN A 270 36.27 -37.71 46.77
N LEU A 271 37.04 -38.74 46.40
CA LEU A 271 36.68 -40.15 46.56
C LEU A 271 37.95 -40.93 46.87
N ASN A 272 38.35 -40.87 48.14
CA ASN A 272 38.85 -41.99 48.98
C ASN A 272 39.28 -41.45 50.34
#